data_AF-A0A243S7T8-F1
#
_entry.id   AF-A0A243S7T8-F1
#
_cell.length_a   1.000
_cell.length_b   1.000
_cell.length_c   1.000
_cell.angle_alpha   90.00
_cell.angle_beta   90.00
_cell.angle_gamma   90.00
#
_symmetry.space_group_name_H-M   'P 1'
#
loop_
_entity.id
_entity.type
_entity.pdbx_description
1 polymer ?
#
loop_
_entity_poly.entity_id
_entity_poly.type
_entity_poly.pdbx_seq_one_letter_code
_entity_poly.pdbx_strand_id
1 'polypeptide(L)' 'MDAVLRPFVEKGRKVGRTRETGRVRRGAAVGPSAEEVRAWARANGHQVNDRGRVPRGIREAFEAAH' A
#
# COMPACT_ATOMS: atom_id res chain seq x y z
N MET A 1 37.03 8.06 -28.10
CA MET A 1 35.70 7.55 -28.50
C MET A 1 34.57 8.31 -27.80
N ASP A 2 34.67 8.61 -26.50
CA ASP A 2 33.68 9.41 -25.75
C ASP A 2 33.34 10.80 -26.32
N ALA A 3 34.30 11.49 -26.93
CA ALA A 3 34.14 12.88 -27.31
C ALA A 3 33.00 13.15 -28.33
N VAL A 4 32.74 12.18 -29.22
CA VAL A 4 31.76 12.28 -30.31
C VAL A 4 30.33 12.02 -29.82
N LEU A 5 30.18 11.25 -28.74
CA LEU A 5 28.87 10.87 -28.21
C LEU A 5 28.27 11.94 -27.27
N ARG A 6 29.11 12.81 -26.71
CA ARG A 6 28.69 13.90 -25.79
C ARG A 6 27.53 14.78 -26.29
N PRO A 7 27.54 15.34 -27.52
CA PRO A 7 26.44 16.21 -27.97
C PRO A 7 25.11 15.46 -28.11
N PHE A 8 25.14 14.15 -28.36
CA PHE A 8 23.94 13.33 -28.48
C PHE A 8 23.37 12.94 -27.12
N VAL A 9 24.24 12.70 -26.13
CA VAL A 9 23.83 12.42 -24.74
C VAL A 9 23.26 13.68 -24.08
N GLU A 10 23.87 14.85 -24.30
CA GLU A 10 23.39 16.13 -23.74
C GLU A 10 21.99 16.52 -24.25
N LYS A 11 21.72 16.27 -25.53
CA LYS A 11 20.39 16.52 -26.14
C LYS A 11 19.39 15.38 -25.90
N GLY A 12 19.86 14.23 -25.40
CA GLY A 12 19.05 13.08 -25.11
C GLY A 12 18.28 13.24 -23.80
N ARG A 13 16.95 13.27 -23.85
CA ARG A 13 16.13 13.15 -22.63
C ARG A 13 16.06 11.70 -22.19
N LYS A 14 16.21 11.43 -20.90
CA LYS A 14 16.05 10.10 -20.33
C LYS A 14 14.59 9.65 -20.45
N VAL A 15 14.28 8.82 -21.44
CA VAL A 15 12.98 8.13 -21.54
C VAL A 15 13.12 6.80 -20.80
N GLY A 16 12.38 6.63 -19.71
CA GLY A 16 12.47 5.41 -18.89
C GLY A 16 13.32 5.58 -17.63
N ARG A 17 12.69 6.17 -16.62
CA ARG A 17 12.41 5.51 -15.35
C ARG A 17 11.28 6.36 -14.83
N THR A 18 10.04 5.96 -15.12
CA THR A 18 8.96 6.39 -14.23
C THR A 18 9.52 6.02 -12.86
N ARG A 19 9.77 7.02 -12.00
CA ARG A 19 10.01 6.72 -10.60
C ARG A 19 8.81 5.86 -10.27
N GLU A 20 9.03 4.56 -10.05
CA GLU A 20 8.00 3.74 -9.42
C GLU A 20 7.68 4.53 -8.17
N THR A 21 6.56 5.24 -8.22
CA THR A 21 6.16 6.20 -7.22
C THR A 21 6.07 5.35 -5.99
N GLY A 22 7.12 5.46 -5.15
CA GLY A 22 7.45 4.46 -4.16
C GLY A 22 6.17 4.14 -3.44
N ARG A 23 5.68 2.89 -3.62
CA ARG A 23 4.35 2.44 -3.22
C ARG A 23 4.03 3.13 -1.90
N VAL A 24 3.21 4.18 -1.96
CA VAL A 24 2.93 5.01 -0.78
C VAL A 24 2.42 4.01 0.24
N ARG A 25 3.23 3.79 1.29
CA ARG A 25 2.81 2.99 2.43
C ARG A 25 1.69 3.81 3.03
N ARG A 26 0.46 3.57 2.57
CA ARG A 26 -0.74 4.24 3.08
C ARG A 26 -0.65 4.08 4.58
N GLY A 27 -0.45 5.22 5.26
CA GLY A 27 -0.19 5.29 6.68
C GLY A 27 -1.19 4.45 7.45
N ALA A 28 -0.75 3.97 8.61
CA ALA A 28 -1.62 3.28 9.56
C ALA A 28 -2.95 4.02 9.62
N ALA A 29 -4.03 3.31 9.28
CA ALA A 29 -5.36 3.91 9.27
C ALA A 29 -5.62 4.46 10.68
N VAL A 30 -5.94 5.74 10.79
CA VAL A 30 -6.42 6.34 12.04
C VAL A 30 -7.70 5.58 12.42
N GLY A 31 -7.64 4.74 13.45
CA GLY A 31 -8.72 3.86 13.88
C GLY A 31 -8.20 2.56 14.51
N PRO A 32 -9.09 1.66 14.96
CA PRO A 32 -8.72 0.43 15.66
C PRO A 32 -7.72 -0.38 14.83
N SER A 33 -6.75 -1.00 15.52
CA SER A 33 -5.71 -1.77 14.85
C SER A 33 -6.36 -2.86 14.00
N ALA A 34 -5.82 -3.05 12.79
CA ALA A 34 -6.25 -4.15 11.94
C ALA A 34 -6.10 -5.52 12.64
N GLU A 35 -5.23 -5.63 13.64
CA GLU A 35 -5.05 -6.84 14.43
C GLU A 35 -6.18 -7.08 15.44
N GLU A 36 -6.64 -6.03 16.12
CA GLU A 36 -7.76 -6.08 17.07
C GLU A 36 -9.05 -6.48 16.36
N VAL A 37 -9.35 -5.82 15.24
CA VAL A 37 -10.53 -6.13 14.41
C VAL A 37 -10.43 -7.56 13.88
N ARG A 38 -9.22 -8.04 13.50
CA ARG A 38 -9.01 -9.42 13.02
C ARG A 38 -9.21 -10.45 14.14
N ALA A 39 -8.77 -10.16 15.36
CA ALA A 39 -8.95 -11.03 16.52
C ALA A 39 -10.43 -11.17 16.87
N TRP A 40 -11.15 -10.06 16.95
CA TRP A 40 -12.60 -10.05 17.15
C TRP A 40 -13.32 -10.80 16.02
N ALA A 41 -12.95 -10.52 14.77
CA ALA A 41 -13.57 -11.16 13.61
C ALA A 41 -13.41 -12.69 13.63
N ARG A 42 -12.21 -13.20 13.96
CA ARG A 42 -11.98 -14.64 14.10
C ARG A 42 -12.82 -15.26 15.23
N ALA A 43 -12.96 -14.56 16.36
CA ALA A 43 -13.78 -15.03 17.47
C ALA A 43 -15.28 -15.08 17.13
N ASN A 44 -15.73 -14.19 16.24
CA ASN A 44 -17.12 -14.11 15.77
C ASN A 44 -17.38 -14.94 14.49
N GLY A 45 -16.40 -15.72 14.02
CA GLY A 45 -16.55 -16.56 12.82
C GLY A 45 -16.53 -15.79 11.49
N HIS A 46 -16.10 -14.53 11.48
CA HIS A 46 -15.96 -13.75 10.26
C HIS A 46 -14.69 -14.13 9.49
N GLN A 47 -14.80 -14.21 8.17
CA GLN A 47 -13.67 -14.55 7.30
C GLN A 47 -12.76 -13.33 7.10
N VAL A 48 -11.57 -13.39 7.69
CA VAL A 48 -10.54 -12.35 7.60
C VAL A 48 -9.28 -12.90 6.95
N ASN A 49 -8.61 -12.05 6.18
CA ASN A 49 -7.30 -12.37 5.62
C ASN A 49 -6.24 -12.36 6.72
N ASP A 50 -5.30 -13.31 6.67
CA ASP A 50 -4.21 -13.48 7.64
C ASP A 50 -3.32 -12.24 7.77
N ARG A 51 -3.16 -11.49 6.67
CA ARG A 51 -2.31 -10.29 6.62
C ARG A 51 -2.98 -9.14 5.88
N GLY A 52 -2.53 -7.93 6.18
CA GLY A 52 -2.96 -6.71 5.48
C GLY A 52 -4.24 -6.08 6.04
N ARG A 53 -5.01 -5.44 5.15
CA ARG A 53 -6.18 -4.62 5.50
C ARG A 53 -7.40 -5.51 5.75
N VAL A 54 -8.13 -5.26 6.84
CA VAL A 54 -9.39 -5.95 7.14
C VAL A 54 -10.49 -5.49 6.15
N PRO A 55 -11.35 -6.40 5.66
CA PRO A 55 -12.50 -6.05 4.83
C PRO A 55 -13.39 -4.98 5.50
N ARG A 56 -13.92 -4.06 4.69
CA ARG A 56 -14.75 -2.94 5.19
C ARG A 56 -15.94 -3.44 6.01
N GLY A 57 -16.68 -4.44 5.53
CA GLY A 57 -17.86 -4.96 6.24
C GLY A 57 -17.57 -5.52 7.64
N ILE A 58 -16.37 -6.06 7.87
CA ILE A 58 -15.96 -6.55 9.19
C ILE A 58 -15.59 -5.39 10.11
N ARG A 59 -14.95 -4.35 9.55
CA ARG A 59 -14.63 -3.14 10.30
C ARG A 59 -15.90 -2.40 10.73
N GLU A 60 -16.89 -2.31 9.85
CA GLU A 60 -18.21 -1.73 10.17
C GLU A 60 -18.95 -2.57 11.23
N ALA A 61 -18.91 -3.90 11.14
CA ALA A 61 -19.49 -4.76 12.16
C ALA A 61 -18.79 -4.62 13.52
N PHE A 62 -17.48 -4.43 13.53
CA PHE A 62 -16.71 -4.14 14.74
C PHE A 62 -17.08 -2.78 15.35
N GLU A 63 -17.15 -1.73 14.52
CA GLU A 63 -17.58 -0.38 14.94
C GLU A 63 -19.05 -0.33 15.38
N ALA A 64 -19.91 -1.22 14.90
CA ALA A 64 -21.29 -1.34 15.38
C ALA A 64 -21.41 -2.10 16.71
N ALA A 65 -20.43 -2.97 17.02
CA ALA A 65 -20.40 -3.79 18.23
C ALA A 65 -19.61 -3.15 19.39
N HIS A 66 -18.98 -1.99 19.16
CA HIS A 66 -18.07 -1.31 20.09
C HIS A 66 -18.39 0.18 20.17
#